data_AF-A0A6M2ER06-F1
#
_entry.id   AF-A0A6M2ER06-F1
#
_cell.length_a   1.000
_cell.length_b   1.000
_cell.length_c   1.000
_cell.angle_alpha   90.00
_cell.angle_beta   90.00
_cell.angle_gamma   90.00
#
_symmetry.space_group_name_H-M   'P 1'
#
loop_
_entity.id
_entity.type
_entity.pdbx_description
1 polymer ?
#
loop_
_entity_poly.entity_id
_entity_poly.type
_entity_poly.pdbx_seq_one_letter_code
_entity_poly.pdbx_strand_id
1 'polypeptide(L)'
;MEGSSQGEAPRRLEGKYLGMACCWALGLATLVAWNCMLTIEDYYYKLFPKYHPARLLTLIYMSFAVVSMAILTYYESKIDTRKRNLSGLVLFFLSSLLLLLLDLASSGKGGIGNFIGIGAIAGSFGVADALLQGGMVGDLFFMCPEFLQSYLAGIAAAGFLISALRLLTKAAFEKFPNGLRKGVILFLVISTFFEFLCILVYAFLFPKLPIVKYYRLKASTEGSNTVSADLAAGGIHINQGDENEAKRHERLSNKELFFENIDYAVDLTLIFVLTLSIVPGFIYEDTGSHQLHSWYPIVLITVFNACDMISRCIPLVEFLKLKSRKGLMIAVLSRFLLIPAFYFTAKYSDQGWMILLISFLGLTTGYLTVCVVTEAPKGYKGPEQNALGNLLVLCVLCGVFVGVALDWLWLVGKKKF
;
A
#
# COMPACT_ATOMS: atom_id res chain seq x y z
N MET A 1 -11.87 -47.81 19.48
CA MET A 1 -11.88 -47.53 18.02
C MET A 1 -11.17 -46.20 17.82
N GLU A 2 -9.84 -46.27 17.72
CA GLU A 2 -9.00 -45.14 17.33
C GLU A 2 -9.09 -45.01 15.81
N GLY A 3 -9.60 -43.88 15.34
CA GLY A 3 -9.79 -43.57 13.93
C GLY A 3 -9.07 -42.29 13.55
N SER A 4 -7.84 -42.45 13.06
CA SER A 4 -7.13 -41.62 12.07
C SER A 4 -7.24 -40.08 12.15
N SER A 5 -6.30 -39.43 12.83
CA SER A 5 -5.99 -37.99 12.69
C SER A 5 -4.84 -37.70 11.69
N GLN A 6 -4.33 -38.71 10.97
CA GLN A 6 -3.09 -38.58 10.18
C GLN A 6 -3.29 -38.26 8.68
N GLY A 7 -4.52 -37.97 8.21
CA GLY A 7 -4.82 -37.74 6.78
C GLY A 7 -5.12 -36.30 6.34
N GLU A 8 -5.38 -35.35 7.25
CA GLU A 8 -5.93 -34.03 6.88
C GLU A 8 -4.90 -32.91 6.70
N ALA A 9 -3.72 -33.04 7.31
CA ALA A 9 -2.68 -32.01 7.25
C ALA A 9 -2.11 -31.71 5.83
N PRO A 10 -1.98 -32.68 4.90
CA PRO A 10 -1.34 -32.41 3.59
C PRO A 10 -2.18 -31.54 2.65
N ARG A 11 -3.52 -31.66 2.68
CA ARG A 11 -4.43 -30.91 1.78
C ARG A 11 -4.56 -29.43 2.15
N ARG A 12 -4.32 -29.07 3.42
CA ARG A 12 -4.50 -27.69 3.94
C ARG A 12 -3.45 -26.69 3.44
N LEU A 13 -2.30 -27.17 2.94
CA LEU A 13 -1.18 -26.33 2.47
C LEU A 13 -1.03 -26.30 0.94
N GLU A 14 -1.89 -27.02 0.21
CA GLU A 14 -1.82 -27.07 -1.25
C GLU A 14 -2.10 -25.70 -1.86
N GLY A 15 -1.19 -25.24 -2.72
CA GLY A 15 -1.25 -23.92 -3.33
C GLY A 15 -0.72 -22.77 -2.47
N LYS A 16 -0.09 -23.01 -1.31
CA LYS A 16 0.48 -21.95 -0.45
C LYS A 16 1.45 -21.04 -1.21
N TYR A 17 2.47 -21.59 -1.86
CA TYR A 17 3.46 -20.78 -2.59
C TYR A 17 2.86 -19.98 -3.75
N LEU A 18 1.92 -20.60 -4.47
CA LEU A 18 1.19 -19.91 -5.55
C LEU A 18 0.30 -18.79 -4.99
N GLY A 19 -0.33 -19.02 -3.84
CA GLY A 19 -1.09 -18.00 -3.10
C GLY A 19 -0.22 -16.83 -2.64
N MET A 20 0.98 -17.10 -2.13
CA MET A 20 1.96 -16.06 -1.81
C MET A 20 2.34 -15.27 -3.06
N ALA A 21 2.66 -15.93 -4.18
CA ALA A 21 2.97 -15.24 -5.43
C ALA A 21 1.80 -14.37 -5.93
N CYS A 22 0.56 -14.84 -5.81
CA CYS A 22 -0.63 -14.05 -6.12
C CYS A 22 -0.75 -12.83 -5.20
N CYS A 23 -0.57 -13.01 -3.88
CA CYS A 23 -0.61 -11.92 -2.90
C CYS A 23 0.46 -10.86 -3.20
N TRP A 24 1.68 -11.28 -3.50
CA TRP A 24 2.77 -10.38 -3.89
C TRP A 24 2.41 -9.56 -5.14
N ALA A 25 1.89 -10.21 -6.20
CA ALA A 25 1.49 -9.52 -7.42
C ALA A 25 0.35 -8.52 -7.18
N LEU A 26 -0.66 -8.89 -6.37
CA LEU A 26 -1.77 -8.01 -6.00
C LEU A 26 -1.30 -6.84 -5.10
N GLY A 27 -0.32 -7.08 -4.23
CA GLY A 27 0.33 -6.03 -3.46
C GLY A 27 1.06 -5.03 -4.35
N LEU A 28 1.81 -5.54 -5.34
CA LEU A 28 2.50 -4.72 -6.33
C LEU A 28 1.52 -3.83 -7.12
N ALA A 29 0.38 -4.40 -7.53
CA ALA A 29 -0.68 -3.69 -8.27
C ALA A 29 -1.31 -2.54 -7.48
N THR A 30 -1.34 -2.65 -6.15
CA THR A 30 -1.94 -1.63 -5.28
C THR A 30 -1.26 -0.26 -5.41
N LEU A 31 0.06 -0.24 -5.70
CA LEU A 31 0.82 1.02 -5.78
C LEU A 31 1.52 1.26 -7.12
N VAL A 32 1.67 0.26 -8.00
CA VAL A 32 2.40 0.44 -9.28
C VAL A 32 1.81 1.55 -10.13
N ALA A 33 0.47 1.60 -10.30
CA ALA A 33 -0.18 2.63 -11.12
C ALA A 33 0.04 4.04 -10.56
N TRP A 34 -0.17 4.22 -9.26
CA TRP A 34 0.03 5.50 -8.57
C TRP A 34 1.50 5.93 -8.59
N ASN A 35 2.43 5.03 -8.26
CA ASN A 35 3.86 5.31 -8.25
C ASN A 35 4.37 5.65 -9.66
N CYS A 36 3.86 4.99 -10.72
CA CYS A 36 4.16 5.37 -12.09
C CYS A 36 3.79 6.84 -12.36
N MET A 37 2.63 7.30 -11.87
CA MET A 37 2.17 8.68 -12.04
C MET A 37 3.06 9.69 -11.30
N LEU A 38 3.49 9.38 -10.07
CA LEU A 38 4.42 10.24 -9.32
C LEU A 38 5.81 10.32 -9.97
N THR A 39 6.24 9.25 -10.62
CA THR A 39 7.60 9.17 -11.18
C THR A 39 7.78 10.00 -12.44
N ILE A 40 6.67 10.41 -13.06
CA ILE A 40 6.64 11.28 -14.23
C ILE A 40 6.39 12.75 -13.87
N GLU A 41 6.62 13.13 -12.61
CA GLU A 41 6.49 14.52 -12.14
C GLU A 41 7.34 15.53 -12.89
N ASP A 42 8.61 15.24 -13.22
CA ASP A 42 9.44 16.16 -14.02
C ASP A 42 8.81 16.46 -15.39
N TYR A 43 8.02 15.52 -15.93
CA TYR A 43 7.25 15.74 -17.15
C TYR A 43 6.05 16.64 -16.88
N TYR A 44 5.32 16.44 -15.78
CA TYR A 44 4.22 17.31 -15.39
C TYR A 44 4.65 18.74 -15.06
N TYR A 45 5.82 18.95 -14.44
CA TYR A 45 6.34 20.30 -14.21
C TYR A 45 6.69 21.04 -15.51
N LYS A 46 7.17 20.32 -16.55
CA LYS A 46 7.33 20.90 -17.89
C LYS A 46 6.00 21.24 -18.53
N LEU A 47 4.97 20.43 -18.29
CA LEU A 47 3.65 20.54 -18.89
C LEU A 47 2.78 21.62 -18.22
N PHE A 48 2.96 21.80 -16.91
CA PHE A 48 2.14 22.64 -16.03
C PHE A 48 3.00 23.53 -15.12
N PRO A 49 3.85 24.42 -15.69
CA PRO A 49 4.83 25.19 -14.91
C PRO A 49 4.22 26.18 -13.92
N LYS A 50 2.92 26.50 -14.04
CA LYS A 50 2.19 27.41 -13.15
C LYS A 50 1.54 26.69 -11.95
N TYR A 51 1.63 25.37 -11.88
CA TYR A 51 1.01 24.54 -10.83
C TYR A 51 2.10 23.77 -10.06
N HIS A 52 1.71 23.12 -8.96
CA HIS A 52 2.54 22.15 -8.24
C HIS A 52 1.95 20.74 -8.40
N PRO A 53 2.13 20.05 -9.55
CA PRO A 53 1.47 18.79 -9.86
C PRO A 53 1.73 17.71 -8.80
N ALA A 54 2.99 17.54 -8.38
CA ALA A 54 3.37 16.54 -7.37
C ALA A 54 2.52 16.65 -6.10
N ARG A 55 2.38 17.88 -5.59
CA ARG A 55 1.68 18.14 -4.32
C ARG A 55 0.17 18.08 -4.47
N LEU A 56 -0.37 18.70 -5.53
CA LEU A 56 -1.82 18.73 -5.73
C LEU A 56 -2.38 17.34 -6.05
N LEU A 57 -1.71 16.59 -6.92
CA LEU A 57 -2.16 15.25 -7.31
C LEU A 57 -2.11 14.29 -6.12
N THR A 58 -1.06 14.37 -5.30
CA THR A 58 -0.96 13.60 -4.06
C THR A 58 -2.08 13.95 -3.09
N LEU A 59 -2.37 15.25 -2.91
CA LEU A 59 -3.46 15.69 -2.03
C LEU A 59 -4.82 15.16 -2.50
N ILE A 60 -5.09 15.21 -3.82
CA ILE A 60 -6.33 14.67 -4.41
C ILE A 60 -6.42 13.16 -4.16
N TYR A 61 -5.38 12.40 -4.52
CA TYR A 61 -5.34 10.95 -4.32
C TYR A 61 -5.60 10.58 -2.86
N MET A 62 -4.88 11.18 -1.91
CA MET A 62 -4.99 10.85 -0.49
C MET A 62 -6.37 11.22 0.08
N SER A 63 -6.94 12.35 -0.34
CA SER A 63 -8.27 12.78 0.13
C SER A 63 -9.35 11.77 -0.29
N PHE A 64 -9.32 11.34 -1.55
CA PHE A 64 -10.26 10.32 -2.04
C PHE A 64 -10.00 8.96 -1.39
N ALA A 65 -8.74 8.56 -1.21
CA ALA A 65 -8.39 7.31 -0.54
C ALA A 65 -8.92 7.24 0.89
N VAL A 66 -8.66 8.25 1.72
CA VAL A 66 -9.12 8.29 3.12
C VAL A 66 -10.65 8.31 3.21
N VAL A 67 -11.32 9.15 2.42
CA VAL A 67 -12.78 9.25 2.45
C VAL A 67 -13.44 7.95 1.98
N SER A 68 -12.97 7.38 0.86
CA SER A 68 -13.48 6.10 0.38
C SER A 68 -13.21 4.98 1.37
N MET A 69 -12.02 4.93 1.98
CA MET A 69 -11.70 3.91 2.96
C MET A 69 -12.55 4.03 4.22
N ALA A 70 -12.85 5.25 4.70
CA ALA A 70 -13.73 5.47 5.85
C ALA A 70 -15.15 4.95 5.58
N ILE A 71 -15.70 5.22 4.39
CA ILE A 71 -17.01 4.71 3.96
C ILE A 71 -16.99 3.18 3.89
N LEU A 72 -15.97 2.59 3.25
CA LEU A 72 -15.85 1.14 3.09
C LEU A 72 -15.65 0.42 4.43
N THR A 73 -14.94 1.03 5.38
CA THR A 73 -14.75 0.51 6.73
C THR A 73 -16.06 0.52 7.54
N TYR A 74 -16.91 1.54 7.32
CA TYR A 74 -18.21 1.61 7.99
C TYR A 74 -19.21 0.58 7.45
N TYR A 75 -19.14 0.27 6.15
CA TYR A 75 -20.03 -0.69 5.48
C TYR A 75 -19.38 -2.06 5.24
N GLU A 76 -18.29 -2.39 5.92
CA GLU A 76 -17.42 -3.52 5.57
C GLU A 76 -18.15 -4.87 5.60
N SER A 77 -19.06 -5.05 6.56
CA SER A 77 -19.84 -6.27 6.77
C SER A 77 -20.94 -6.50 5.74
N LYS A 78 -21.27 -5.46 4.96
CA LYS A 78 -22.36 -5.48 3.97
C LYS A 78 -21.86 -5.63 2.54
N ILE A 79 -20.57 -5.44 2.29
CA ILE A 79 -19.99 -5.43 0.95
C ILE A 79 -19.18 -6.70 0.73
N ASP A 80 -19.44 -7.41 -0.36
CA ASP A 80 -18.63 -8.56 -0.78
C ASP A 80 -17.19 -8.13 -1.09
N THR A 81 -16.21 -8.80 -0.47
CA THR A 81 -14.79 -8.57 -0.69
C THR A 81 -14.41 -8.75 -2.17
N ARG A 82 -15.00 -9.76 -2.85
CA ARG A 82 -14.81 -9.98 -4.29
C ARG A 82 -15.15 -8.76 -5.13
N LYS A 83 -16.35 -8.19 -4.92
CA LYS A 83 -16.84 -7.04 -5.69
C LYS A 83 -15.93 -5.85 -5.46
N ARG A 84 -15.54 -5.63 -4.20
CA ARG A 84 -14.64 -4.56 -3.80
C ARG A 84 -13.27 -4.65 -4.48
N ASN A 85 -12.59 -5.79 -4.35
CA ASN A 85 -11.24 -6.00 -4.89
C ASN A 85 -11.22 -5.96 -6.43
N LEU A 86 -12.20 -6.59 -7.10
CA LEU A 86 -12.31 -6.52 -8.56
C LEU A 86 -12.63 -5.10 -9.04
N SER A 87 -13.50 -4.37 -8.34
CA SER A 87 -13.80 -2.98 -8.69
C SER A 87 -12.55 -2.10 -8.55
N GLY A 88 -11.76 -2.29 -7.49
CA GLY A 88 -10.49 -1.60 -7.30
C GLY A 88 -9.49 -1.87 -8.42
N LEU A 89 -9.25 -3.15 -8.75
CA LEU A 89 -8.33 -3.55 -9.84
C LEU A 89 -8.80 -3.05 -11.22
N VAL A 90 -10.09 -3.16 -11.52
CA VAL A 90 -10.67 -2.63 -12.77
C VAL A 90 -10.52 -1.11 -12.82
N LEU A 91 -10.74 -0.41 -11.71
CA LEU A 91 -10.60 1.03 -11.65
C LEU A 91 -9.13 1.47 -11.81
N PHE A 92 -8.17 0.74 -11.23
CA PHE A 92 -6.73 0.95 -11.49
C PHE A 92 -6.41 0.78 -12.98
N PHE A 93 -6.85 -0.33 -13.59
CA PHE A 93 -6.64 -0.60 -15.02
C PHE A 93 -7.23 0.51 -15.91
N LEU A 94 -8.50 0.87 -15.69
CA LEU A 94 -9.18 1.90 -16.48
C LEU A 94 -8.54 3.28 -16.28
N SER A 95 -8.14 3.62 -15.05
CA SER A 95 -7.48 4.90 -14.75
C SER A 95 -6.11 5.00 -15.41
N SER A 96 -5.30 3.93 -15.36
CA SER A 96 -4.01 3.86 -16.06
C SER A 96 -4.17 3.95 -17.58
N LEU A 97 -5.18 3.27 -18.15
CA LEU A 97 -5.50 3.36 -19.57
C LEU A 97 -5.95 4.76 -19.96
N LEU A 98 -6.81 5.40 -19.17
CA LEU A 98 -7.25 6.77 -19.39
C LEU A 98 -6.09 7.76 -19.33
N LEU A 99 -5.13 7.57 -18.43
CA LEU A 99 -3.94 8.40 -18.34
C LEU A 99 -3.08 8.29 -19.61
N LEU A 100 -2.90 7.07 -20.12
CA LEU A 100 -2.21 6.82 -21.39
C LEU A 100 -2.94 7.48 -22.56
N LEU A 101 -4.26 7.30 -22.66
CA LEU A 101 -5.08 7.89 -23.72
C LEU A 101 -5.07 9.42 -23.66
N LEU A 102 -5.07 10.00 -22.46
CA LEU A 102 -5.00 11.44 -22.26
C LEU A 102 -3.65 12.01 -22.74
N ASP A 103 -2.52 11.35 -22.44
CA ASP A 103 -1.21 11.78 -22.96
C ASP A 103 -1.15 11.69 -24.50
N LEU A 104 -1.69 10.61 -25.08
CA LEU A 104 -1.72 10.41 -26.52
C LEU A 104 -2.62 11.45 -27.21
N ALA A 105 -3.85 11.65 -26.72
CA ALA A 105 -4.82 12.58 -27.30
C ALA A 105 -4.39 14.04 -27.15
N SER A 106 -3.82 14.41 -26.01
CA SER A 106 -3.26 15.75 -25.81
C SER A 106 -1.97 15.98 -26.59
N SER A 107 -1.38 14.93 -27.17
CA SER A 107 -0.03 14.97 -27.74
C SER A 107 1.03 15.51 -26.76
N GLY A 108 0.81 15.31 -25.46
CA GLY A 108 1.65 15.88 -24.41
C GLY A 108 1.59 17.42 -24.35
N LYS A 109 0.47 18.02 -24.73
CA LYS A 109 0.22 19.46 -24.55
C LYS A 109 -0.34 19.74 -23.16
N GLY A 110 0.10 20.84 -22.55
CA GLY A 110 -0.42 21.28 -21.26
C GLY A 110 -1.79 21.92 -21.39
N GLY A 111 -2.24 22.57 -20.33
CA GLY A 111 -3.51 23.28 -20.27
C GLY A 111 -4.38 22.84 -19.10
N ILE A 112 -5.26 23.73 -18.67
CA ILE A 112 -6.08 23.52 -17.47
C ILE A 112 -7.00 22.30 -17.59
N GLY A 113 -7.57 22.04 -18.78
CA GLY A 113 -8.41 20.87 -19.02
C GLY A 113 -7.65 19.55 -18.82
N ASN A 114 -6.43 19.44 -19.35
CA ASN A 114 -5.61 18.24 -19.20
C ASN A 114 -5.17 18.05 -17.74
N PHE A 115 -4.87 19.14 -17.04
CA PHE A 115 -4.53 19.09 -15.62
C PHE A 115 -5.72 18.64 -14.75
N ILE A 116 -6.93 19.15 -15.01
CA ILE A 116 -8.16 18.69 -14.35
C ILE A 116 -8.40 17.20 -14.65
N GLY A 117 -8.17 16.76 -15.89
CA GLY A 117 -8.26 15.36 -16.27
C GLY A 117 -7.30 14.46 -15.49
N ILE A 118 -6.03 14.86 -15.36
CA ILE A 118 -5.04 14.13 -14.54
C ILE A 118 -5.45 14.14 -13.06
N GLY A 119 -5.98 15.25 -12.54
CA GLY A 119 -6.51 15.33 -11.18
C GLY A 119 -7.68 14.37 -10.93
N ALA A 120 -8.61 14.25 -11.88
CA ALA A 120 -9.71 13.30 -11.79
C ALA A 120 -9.21 11.84 -11.78
N ILE A 121 -8.19 11.53 -12.60
CA ILE A 121 -7.53 10.21 -12.61
C ILE A 121 -6.79 9.95 -11.29
N ALA A 122 -6.14 10.95 -10.70
CA ALA A 122 -5.52 10.82 -9.38
C ALA A 122 -6.56 10.50 -8.30
N GLY A 123 -7.72 11.15 -8.35
CA GLY A 123 -8.84 10.85 -7.45
C GLY A 123 -9.36 9.43 -7.64
N SER A 124 -9.50 8.95 -8.88
CA SER A 124 -9.94 7.57 -9.14
C SER A 124 -8.92 6.53 -8.67
N PHE A 125 -7.61 6.81 -8.76
CA PHE A 125 -6.59 5.98 -8.12
C PHE A 125 -6.75 5.92 -6.60
N GLY A 126 -7.11 7.02 -5.94
CA GLY A 126 -7.37 7.03 -4.50
C GLY A 126 -8.54 6.13 -4.12
N VAL A 127 -9.64 6.19 -4.89
CA VAL A 127 -10.79 5.30 -4.69
C VAL A 127 -10.41 3.83 -4.95
N ALA A 128 -9.63 3.57 -6.02
CA ALA A 128 -9.17 2.24 -6.38
C ALA A 128 -8.29 1.62 -5.28
N ASP A 129 -7.40 2.42 -4.70
CA ASP A 129 -6.54 2.04 -3.58
C ASP A 129 -7.37 1.65 -2.35
N ALA A 130 -8.31 2.50 -1.93
CA ALA A 130 -9.19 2.20 -0.80
C ALA A 130 -10.01 0.92 -0.99
N LEU A 131 -10.49 0.67 -2.22
CA LEU A 131 -11.18 -0.56 -2.57
C LEU A 131 -10.26 -1.77 -2.45
N LEU A 132 -9.11 -1.76 -3.12
CA LEU A 132 -8.21 -2.91 -3.21
C LEU A 132 -7.45 -3.16 -1.91
N GLN A 133 -6.79 -2.13 -1.36
CA GLN A 133 -5.94 -2.28 -0.17
C GLN A 133 -6.74 -2.74 1.03
N GLY A 134 -7.85 -2.07 1.34
CA GLY A 134 -8.67 -2.44 2.48
C GLY A 134 -9.39 -3.79 2.30
N GLY A 135 -9.82 -4.12 1.08
CA GLY A 135 -10.46 -5.41 0.80
C GLY A 135 -9.47 -6.58 0.85
N MET A 136 -8.27 -6.42 0.30
CA MET A 136 -7.20 -7.43 0.37
C MET A 136 -6.69 -7.60 1.79
N VAL A 137 -6.34 -6.54 2.49
CA VAL A 137 -5.83 -6.65 3.87
C VAL A 137 -6.87 -7.29 4.78
N GLY A 138 -8.15 -6.91 4.67
CA GLY A 138 -9.23 -7.55 5.40
C GLY A 138 -9.36 -9.06 5.11
N ASP A 139 -9.32 -9.47 3.83
CA ASP A 139 -9.35 -10.90 3.44
C ASP A 139 -8.15 -11.66 4.01
N LEU A 140 -6.96 -11.08 3.93
CA LEU A 140 -5.70 -11.72 4.32
C LEU A 140 -5.52 -11.82 5.85
N PHE A 141 -6.19 -10.99 6.63
CA PHE A 141 -6.09 -10.99 8.10
C PHE A 141 -6.60 -12.29 8.76
N PHE A 142 -7.53 -13.00 8.13
CA PHE A 142 -8.00 -14.30 8.61
C PHE A 142 -7.35 -15.51 7.91
N MET A 143 -6.39 -15.25 7.00
CA MET A 143 -5.61 -16.27 6.33
C MET A 143 -4.28 -16.53 7.09
N CYS A 144 -3.31 -17.15 6.42
CA CYS A 144 -1.99 -17.33 6.99
C CYS A 144 -1.16 -16.02 6.92
N PRO A 145 -0.34 -15.72 7.96
CA PRO A 145 0.45 -14.49 8.01
C PRO A 145 1.37 -14.28 6.81
N GLU A 146 1.85 -15.36 6.18
CA GLU A 146 2.73 -15.30 5.02
C GLU A 146 2.04 -14.68 3.79
N PHE A 147 0.73 -14.80 3.65
CA PHE A 147 -0.01 -14.15 2.57
C PHE A 147 -0.06 -12.64 2.77
N LEU A 148 -0.41 -12.20 3.99
CA LEU A 148 -0.40 -10.79 4.35
C LEU A 148 0.99 -10.17 4.20
N GLN A 149 2.04 -10.85 4.68
CA GLN A 149 3.41 -10.41 4.53
C GLN A 149 3.83 -10.33 3.05
N SER A 150 3.47 -11.33 2.25
CA SER A 150 3.78 -11.34 0.82
C SER A 150 3.08 -10.21 0.07
N TYR A 151 1.82 -9.91 0.41
CA TYR A 151 1.09 -8.74 -0.10
C TYR A 151 1.78 -7.42 0.29
N LEU A 152 2.15 -7.25 1.56
CA LEU A 152 2.85 -6.05 2.03
C LEU A 152 4.25 -5.90 1.43
N ALA A 153 4.95 -6.99 1.14
CA ALA A 153 6.21 -6.99 0.41
C ALA A 153 6.02 -6.58 -1.05
N GLY A 154 4.90 -7.00 -1.69
CA GLY A 154 4.50 -6.53 -3.01
C GLY A 154 4.27 -5.02 -3.06
N ILE A 155 3.54 -4.48 -2.07
CA ILE A 155 3.33 -3.03 -1.91
C ILE A 155 4.67 -2.27 -1.86
N ALA A 156 5.63 -2.73 -1.05
CA ALA A 156 6.95 -2.08 -0.96
C ALA A 156 7.79 -2.25 -2.23
N ALA A 157 7.70 -3.41 -2.87
CA ALA A 157 8.37 -3.67 -4.14
C ALA A 157 7.90 -2.69 -5.23
N ALA A 158 6.66 -2.20 -5.19
CA ALA A 158 6.18 -1.18 -6.12
C ALA A 158 6.98 0.12 -5.99
N GLY A 159 7.25 0.59 -4.77
CA GLY A 159 8.06 1.78 -4.54
C GLY A 159 9.50 1.61 -5.01
N PHE A 160 10.11 0.47 -4.69
CA PHE A 160 11.49 0.17 -5.09
C PHE A 160 11.64 0.02 -6.61
N LEU A 161 10.77 -0.77 -7.25
CA LEU A 161 10.79 -1.00 -8.69
C LEU A 161 10.71 0.33 -9.44
N ILE A 162 9.79 1.19 -9.03
CA ILE A 162 9.57 2.47 -9.68
C ILE A 162 10.73 3.44 -9.45
N SER A 163 11.32 3.46 -8.26
CA SER A 163 12.53 4.27 -7.97
C SER A 163 13.75 3.78 -8.78
N ALA A 164 13.93 2.47 -8.89
CA ALA A 164 14.99 1.88 -9.72
C ALA A 164 14.78 2.19 -11.21
N LEU A 165 13.54 2.08 -11.69
CA LEU A 165 13.17 2.47 -13.06
C LEU A 165 13.41 3.97 -13.29
N ARG A 166 13.17 4.82 -12.29
CA ARG A 166 13.49 6.25 -12.37
C ARG A 166 14.98 6.51 -12.55
N LEU A 167 15.84 5.81 -11.79
CA LEU A 167 17.29 5.88 -11.97
C LEU A 167 17.70 5.45 -13.38
N LEU A 168 17.19 4.31 -13.84
CA LEU A 168 17.50 3.75 -15.17
C LEU A 168 17.04 4.69 -16.29
N THR A 169 15.84 5.26 -16.19
CA THR A 169 15.32 6.16 -17.23
C THR A 169 16.03 7.49 -17.27
N LYS A 170 16.37 8.04 -16.11
CA LYS A 170 17.22 9.23 -16.06
C LYS A 170 18.57 8.93 -16.73
N ALA A 171 19.21 7.81 -16.42
CA ALA A 171 20.48 7.42 -17.03
C ALA A 171 20.36 7.20 -18.55
N ALA A 172 19.30 6.53 -19.00
CA ALA A 172 19.11 6.14 -20.40
C ALA A 172 18.62 7.28 -21.29
N PHE A 173 17.74 8.16 -20.79
CA PHE A 173 17.01 9.13 -21.61
C PHE A 173 17.44 10.60 -21.45
N GLU A 174 18.36 10.92 -20.54
CA GLU A 174 18.83 12.30 -20.32
C GLU A 174 19.39 12.95 -21.60
N LYS A 175 19.93 12.16 -22.53
CA LYS A 175 20.55 12.65 -23.78
C LYS A 175 19.64 12.59 -25.01
N PHE A 176 18.41 12.09 -24.91
CA PHE A 176 17.53 11.90 -26.08
C PHE A 176 16.42 12.97 -26.19
N PRO A 177 16.20 13.57 -27.37
CA PRO A 177 15.05 14.45 -27.59
C PRO A 177 13.74 13.65 -27.42
N ASN A 178 12.81 14.19 -26.62
CA ASN A 178 11.56 13.53 -26.21
C ASN A 178 11.72 12.19 -25.45
N GLY A 179 12.92 11.89 -24.92
CA GLY A 179 13.18 10.65 -24.18
C GLY A 179 12.27 10.48 -22.94
N LEU A 180 11.97 11.57 -22.25
CA LEU A 180 11.11 11.56 -21.06
C LEU A 180 9.68 11.09 -21.37
N ARG A 181 9.07 11.61 -22.44
CA ARG A 181 7.70 11.21 -22.85
C ARG A 181 7.64 9.77 -23.33
N LYS A 182 8.67 9.30 -24.07
CA LYS A 182 8.75 7.89 -24.48
C LYS A 182 8.87 6.95 -23.27
N GLY A 183 9.65 7.33 -22.27
CA GLY A 183 9.73 6.63 -20.98
C GLY A 183 8.37 6.58 -20.28
N VAL A 184 7.68 7.72 -20.17
CA VAL A 184 6.32 7.82 -19.59
C VAL A 184 5.36 6.84 -20.27
N ILE A 185 5.26 6.87 -21.60
CA ILE A 185 4.36 6.01 -22.36
C ILE A 185 4.67 4.53 -22.12
N LEU A 186 5.96 4.15 -22.15
CA LEU A 186 6.39 2.78 -21.88
C LEU A 186 5.93 2.31 -20.48
N PHE A 187 6.08 3.15 -19.45
CA PHE A 187 5.67 2.80 -18.09
C PHE A 187 4.17 2.69 -17.93
N LEU A 188 3.40 3.61 -18.52
CA LEU A 188 1.95 3.53 -18.48
C LEU A 188 1.44 2.26 -19.18
N VAL A 189 2.06 1.85 -20.29
CA VAL A 189 1.73 0.59 -20.97
C VAL A 189 2.04 -0.62 -20.09
N ILE A 190 3.25 -0.68 -19.50
CA ILE A 190 3.64 -1.80 -18.61
C ILE A 190 2.73 -1.87 -17.39
N SER A 191 2.46 -0.74 -16.73
CA SER A 191 1.56 -0.66 -15.58
C SER A 191 0.14 -1.11 -15.96
N THR A 192 -0.42 -0.58 -17.06
CA THR A 192 -1.77 -0.97 -17.53
C THR A 192 -1.87 -2.47 -17.83
N PHE A 193 -0.85 -3.04 -18.48
CA PHE A 193 -0.80 -4.48 -18.74
C PHE A 193 -0.70 -5.31 -17.45
N PHE A 194 0.10 -4.85 -16.48
CA PHE A 194 0.25 -5.51 -15.19
C PHE A 194 -1.05 -5.48 -14.38
N GLU A 195 -1.76 -4.34 -14.34
CA GLU A 195 -3.08 -4.24 -13.70
C GLU A 195 -4.08 -5.21 -14.34
N PHE A 196 -4.09 -5.30 -15.67
CA PHE A 196 -4.95 -6.26 -16.38
C PHE A 196 -4.64 -7.71 -15.98
N LEU A 197 -3.36 -8.08 -15.88
CA LEU A 197 -2.98 -9.41 -15.42
C LEU A 197 -3.43 -9.66 -13.97
N CYS A 198 -3.34 -8.66 -13.10
CA CYS A 198 -3.79 -8.77 -11.71
C CYS A 198 -5.31 -8.95 -11.58
N ILE A 199 -6.10 -8.36 -12.48
CA ILE A 199 -7.54 -8.67 -12.60
C ILE A 199 -7.73 -10.16 -12.87
N LEU A 200 -6.99 -10.74 -13.83
CA LEU A 200 -7.11 -12.17 -14.16
C LEU A 200 -6.68 -13.06 -12.99
N VAL A 201 -5.59 -12.70 -12.31
CA VAL A 201 -5.08 -13.40 -11.12
C VAL A 201 -6.14 -13.40 -10.02
N TYR A 202 -6.72 -12.26 -9.66
CA TYR A 202 -7.74 -12.18 -8.61
C TYR A 202 -9.07 -12.84 -9.04
N ALA A 203 -9.49 -12.66 -10.29
CA ALA A 203 -10.77 -13.17 -10.77
C ALA A 203 -10.79 -14.70 -10.87
N PHE A 204 -9.71 -15.29 -11.39
CA PHE A 204 -9.70 -16.69 -11.84
C PHE A 204 -8.74 -17.59 -11.09
N LEU A 205 -7.59 -17.09 -10.64
CA LEU A 205 -6.55 -17.92 -10.02
C LEU A 205 -6.71 -17.98 -8.50
N PHE A 206 -6.69 -16.81 -7.85
CA PHE A 206 -6.68 -16.68 -6.39
C PHE A 206 -7.86 -17.41 -5.68
N PRO A 207 -9.13 -17.28 -6.12
CA PRO A 207 -10.27 -17.94 -5.48
C PRO A 207 -10.28 -19.46 -5.66
N LYS A 208 -9.54 -19.98 -6.64
CA LYS A 208 -9.48 -21.42 -6.94
C LYS A 208 -8.43 -22.16 -6.13
N LEU A 209 -7.53 -21.47 -5.44
CA LEU A 209 -6.49 -22.08 -4.63
C LEU A 209 -7.09 -22.83 -3.41
N PRO A 210 -6.71 -24.10 -3.15
CA PRO A 210 -7.26 -24.89 -2.05
C PRO A 210 -7.13 -24.21 -0.68
N ILE A 211 -5.95 -23.65 -0.37
CA ILE A 211 -5.69 -22.92 0.87
C ILE A 211 -6.56 -21.66 1.01
N VAL A 212 -6.82 -20.92 -0.08
CA VAL A 212 -7.68 -19.72 -0.07
C VAL A 212 -9.14 -20.13 0.18
N LYS A 213 -9.62 -21.18 -0.49
CA LYS A 213 -10.97 -21.73 -0.26
C LYS A 213 -11.15 -22.16 1.20
N TYR A 214 -10.14 -22.81 1.77
CA TYR A 214 -10.16 -23.24 3.17
C TYR A 214 -10.38 -22.06 4.12
N TYR A 215 -9.58 -21.00 4.02
CA TYR A 215 -9.72 -19.84 4.92
C TYR A 215 -11.03 -19.07 4.70
N ARG A 216 -11.47 -18.91 3.45
CA ARG A 216 -12.76 -18.26 3.15
C ARG A 216 -13.94 -19.09 3.66
N LEU A 217 -13.87 -20.42 3.56
CA LEU A 217 -14.89 -21.32 4.11
C LEU A 217 -14.93 -21.21 5.64
N LYS A 218 -13.77 -21.23 6.30
CA LYS A 218 -13.64 -21.03 7.74
C LYS A 218 -14.26 -19.70 8.18
N ALA A 219 -13.91 -18.60 7.51
CA ALA A 219 -14.48 -17.29 7.80
C ALA A 219 -16.02 -17.27 7.62
N SER A 220 -16.53 -17.95 6.58
CA SER A 220 -17.98 -18.07 6.38
C SER A 220 -18.65 -18.86 7.51
N THR A 221 -18.05 -19.95 7.99
CA THR A 221 -18.59 -20.73 9.12
C THR A 221 -18.56 -19.99 10.45
N GLU A 222 -17.69 -18.98 10.57
CA GLU A 222 -17.59 -18.07 11.70
C GLU A 222 -18.52 -16.84 11.57
N GLY A 223 -19.37 -16.79 10.53
CA GLY A 223 -20.40 -15.76 10.33
C GLY A 223 -20.00 -14.63 9.37
N SER A 224 -18.95 -14.81 8.55
CA SER A 224 -18.57 -13.80 7.55
C SER A 224 -19.42 -13.91 6.29
N ASN A 225 -20.09 -12.82 5.94
CA ASN A 225 -20.86 -12.73 4.69
C ASN A 225 -20.04 -12.17 3.51
N THR A 226 -18.88 -11.57 3.77
CA THR A 226 -18.09 -10.85 2.77
C THR A 226 -17.39 -11.78 1.76
N VAL A 227 -17.28 -13.07 2.10
CA VAL A 227 -16.59 -14.11 1.32
C VAL A 227 -17.54 -14.91 0.40
N SER A 228 -18.85 -14.62 0.43
CA SER A 228 -19.87 -15.44 -0.24
C SER A 228 -19.66 -15.53 -1.77
N ALA A 229 -19.46 -14.37 -2.42
CA ALA A 229 -19.20 -14.30 -3.87
C ALA A 229 -17.86 -14.94 -4.25
N ASP A 230 -16.87 -14.90 -3.36
CA ASP A 230 -15.54 -15.48 -3.56
C ASP A 230 -15.56 -17.01 -3.45
N LEU A 231 -16.36 -17.56 -2.53
CA LEU A 231 -16.60 -19.00 -2.41
C LEU A 231 -17.35 -19.54 -3.64
N ALA A 232 -18.37 -18.82 -4.11
CA ALA A 232 -19.09 -19.18 -5.33
C ALA A 232 -18.16 -19.21 -6.55
N ALA A 233 -17.26 -18.23 -6.68
CA ALA A 233 -16.24 -18.22 -7.73
C ALA A 233 -15.21 -19.35 -7.60
N GLY A 234 -14.98 -19.84 -6.38
CA GLY A 234 -14.20 -21.04 -6.09
C GLY A 234 -14.96 -22.36 -6.33
N GLY A 235 -16.23 -22.31 -6.73
CA GLY A 235 -17.09 -23.48 -6.95
C GLY A 235 -17.72 -24.05 -5.67
N ILE A 236 -17.79 -23.26 -4.59
CA ILE A 236 -18.42 -23.64 -3.32
C ILE A 236 -19.69 -22.80 -3.14
N HIS A 237 -20.84 -23.46 -3.13
CA HIS A 237 -22.13 -22.84 -2.80
C HIS A 237 -22.52 -23.20 -1.37
N ILE A 238 -22.69 -22.19 -0.51
CA ILE A 238 -23.15 -22.37 0.87
C ILE A 238 -24.61 -21.92 0.92
N ASN A 239 -25.51 -22.82 1.33
CA ASN A 239 -26.88 -22.46 1.66
C ASN A 239 -26.86 -21.80 3.04
N GLN A 240 -26.80 -20.47 3.08
CA GLN A 240 -26.84 -19.69 4.31
C GLN A 240 -28.30 -19.58 4.78
N GLY A 241 -28.74 -20.51 5.64
CA GLY A 241 -29.95 -20.36 6.46
C GLY A 241 -29.60 -19.84 7.87
N ASP A 242 -30.63 -19.44 8.63
CA ASP A 242 -30.75 -18.86 10.00
C ASP A 242 -29.56 -18.93 11.00
N GLU A 243 -28.58 -19.83 10.87
CA GLU A 243 -27.39 -19.95 11.73
C GLU A 243 -26.43 -18.74 11.68
N ASN A 244 -26.39 -18.02 10.55
CA ASN A 244 -25.50 -16.86 10.40
C ASN A 244 -25.97 -15.63 11.20
N GLU A 245 -27.28 -15.51 11.48
CA GLU A 245 -27.79 -14.39 12.28
C GLU A 245 -27.40 -14.54 13.76
N ALA A 246 -27.49 -15.75 14.31
CA ALA A 246 -27.08 -16.03 15.69
C ALA A 246 -25.59 -15.75 15.94
N LYS A 247 -24.70 -16.15 15.02
CA LYS A 247 -23.25 -15.88 15.12
C LYS A 247 -22.89 -14.40 14.91
N ARG A 248 -23.75 -13.64 14.22
CA ARG A 248 -23.59 -12.18 14.04
C ARG A 248 -23.71 -11.41 15.35
N HIS A 249 -24.52 -11.92 16.28
CA HIS A 249 -24.72 -11.31 17.60
C HIS A 249 -23.57 -11.54 18.58
N GLU A 250 -22.69 -12.52 18.34
CA GLU A 250 -21.48 -12.75 19.15
C GLU A 250 -20.26 -11.92 18.71
N ARG A 251 -20.34 -11.26 17.54
CA ARG A 251 -19.22 -10.52 16.95
C ARG A 251 -19.04 -9.17 17.65
N LEU A 252 -17.79 -8.82 17.99
CA LEU A 252 -17.46 -7.47 18.47
C LEU A 252 -17.87 -6.39 17.46
N SER A 253 -18.39 -5.28 17.97
CA SER A 253 -18.65 -4.10 17.13
C SER A 253 -17.35 -3.49 16.63
N ASN A 254 -17.38 -2.81 15.47
CA ASN A 254 -16.19 -2.12 14.93
C ASN A 254 -15.61 -1.10 15.93
N LYS A 255 -16.45 -0.54 16.81
CA LYS A 255 -16.03 0.39 17.86
C LYS A 255 -15.24 -0.32 18.97
N GLU A 256 -15.76 -1.42 19.50
CA GLU A 256 -15.07 -2.22 20.53
C GLU A 256 -13.75 -2.76 19.99
N LEU A 257 -13.79 -3.34 18.80
CA LEU A 257 -12.61 -3.86 18.10
C LEU A 257 -11.53 -2.79 17.91
N PHE A 258 -11.93 -1.55 17.58
CA PHE A 258 -11.00 -0.43 17.48
C PHE A 258 -10.37 -0.06 18.83
N PHE A 259 -11.17 0.02 19.91
CA PHE A 259 -10.65 0.36 21.23
C PHE A 259 -9.76 -0.73 21.82
N GLU A 260 -10.04 -2.01 21.57
CA GLU A 260 -9.17 -3.12 21.98
C GLU A 260 -7.82 -3.15 21.25
N ASN A 261 -7.75 -2.54 20.05
CA ASN A 261 -6.56 -2.49 19.20
C ASN A 261 -6.04 -1.07 18.96
N ILE A 262 -6.36 -0.14 19.87
CA ILE A 262 -6.04 1.28 19.70
C ILE A 262 -4.54 1.55 19.63
N ASP A 263 -3.73 0.76 20.35
CA ASP A 263 -2.28 0.83 20.30
C ASP A 263 -1.73 0.46 18.91
N TYR A 264 -2.21 -0.62 18.29
CA TYR A 264 -1.83 -1.00 16.92
C TYR A 264 -2.27 0.05 15.89
N ALA A 265 -3.47 0.63 16.08
CA ALA A 265 -3.97 1.71 15.23
C ALA A 265 -3.07 2.96 15.34
N VAL A 266 -2.76 3.38 16.56
CA VAL A 266 -1.87 4.50 16.85
C VAL A 266 -0.46 4.23 16.31
N ASP A 267 0.07 3.03 16.50
CA ASP A 267 1.39 2.62 16.00
C ASP A 267 1.48 2.79 14.49
N LEU A 268 0.51 2.26 13.73
CA LEU A 268 0.47 2.40 12.27
C LEU A 268 0.34 3.86 11.84
N THR A 269 -0.58 4.62 12.45
CA THR A 269 -0.73 6.04 12.13
C THR A 269 0.58 6.78 12.38
N LEU A 270 1.21 6.63 13.54
CA LEU A 270 2.46 7.29 13.88
C LEU A 270 3.62 6.85 12.97
N ILE A 271 3.67 5.57 12.58
CA ILE A 271 4.68 5.06 11.65
C ILE A 271 4.64 5.84 10.35
N PHE A 272 3.45 5.97 9.74
CA PHE A 272 3.29 6.63 8.46
C PHE A 272 3.30 8.15 8.54
N VAL A 273 2.82 8.74 9.64
CA VAL A 273 2.97 10.19 9.92
C VAL A 273 4.43 10.59 9.86
N LEU A 274 5.29 9.91 10.62
CA LEU A 274 6.71 10.23 10.65
C LEU A 274 7.36 10.00 9.28
N THR A 275 7.14 8.82 8.68
CA THR A 275 7.78 8.47 7.42
C THR A 275 7.42 9.46 6.32
N LEU A 276 6.14 9.79 6.16
CA LEU A 276 5.66 10.66 5.08
C LEU A 276 5.85 12.14 5.39
N SER A 277 6.13 12.51 6.64
CA SER A 277 6.60 13.86 6.98
C SER A 277 8.04 14.12 6.56
N ILE A 278 8.81 13.08 6.19
CA ILE A 278 10.21 13.18 5.76
C ILE A 278 10.36 12.78 4.27
N VAL A 279 9.68 11.71 3.84
CA VAL A 279 9.82 11.17 2.49
C VAL A 279 8.53 11.40 1.70
N PRO A 280 8.58 11.99 0.49
CA PRO A 280 9.76 12.44 -0.25
C PRO A 280 10.12 13.93 -0.09
N GLY A 281 9.27 14.77 0.51
CA GLY A 281 9.40 16.23 0.37
C GLY A 281 10.66 16.83 1.01
N PHE A 282 10.93 16.53 2.28
CA PHE A 282 12.19 16.97 2.93
C PHE A 282 13.43 16.57 2.11
N ILE A 283 13.44 15.37 1.52
CA ILE A 283 14.56 14.87 0.70
C ILE A 283 14.75 15.70 -0.58
N TYR A 284 13.68 16.13 -1.23
CA TYR A 284 13.76 16.93 -2.46
C TYR A 284 14.13 18.39 -2.17
N GLU A 285 13.79 18.91 -0.99
CA GLU A 285 13.68 20.36 -0.78
C GLU A 285 14.63 20.91 0.30
N ASP A 286 15.22 20.08 1.18
CA ASP A 286 15.95 20.55 2.36
C ASP A 286 17.38 20.05 2.53
N THR A 287 17.97 19.43 1.52
CA THR A 287 19.27 18.78 1.73
C THR A 287 20.47 19.63 1.27
N GLY A 288 20.26 20.70 0.49
CA GLY A 288 21.33 21.63 0.09
C GLY A 288 22.18 21.16 -1.10
N SER A 289 23.38 21.73 -1.26
CA SER A 289 24.28 21.41 -2.38
C SER A 289 25.08 20.13 -2.13
N HIS A 290 25.15 19.28 -3.15
CA HIS A 290 25.45 17.86 -3.00
C HIS A 290 26.27 17.34 -4.17
N GLN A 291 27.24 16.43 -3.92
CA GLN A 291 28.07 15.84 -4.98
C GLN A 291 27.23 15.08 -6.02
N LEU A 292 26.18 14.40 -5.57
CA LEU A 292 25.20 13.70 -6.41
C LEU A 292 24.26 14.64 -7.19
N HIS A 293 24.27 15.96 -6.94
CA HIS A 293 23.41 16.94 -7.62
C HIS A 293 21.95 16.46 -7.75
N SER A 294 21.37 16.48 -8.95
CA SER A 294 19.99 16.05 -9.22
C SER A 294 19.74 14.55 -9.02
N TRP A 295 20.79 13.74 -8.82
CA TRP A 295 20.67 12.32 -8.47
C TRP A 295 20.44 12.09 -6.99
N TYR A 296 20.76 13.07 -6.15
CA TYR A 296 20.71 12.91 -4.71
C TYR A 296 19.32 12.49 -4.17
N PRO A 297 18.20 13.15 -4.54
CA PRO A 297 16.88 12.77 -4.04
C PRO A 297 16.47 11.38 -4.52
N ILE A 298 16.81 11.06 -5.78
CA ILE A 298 16.46 9.79 -6.42
C ILE A 298 17.19 8.63 -5.75
N VAL A 299 18.47 8.82 -5.41
CA VAL A 299 19.27 7.83 -4.66
C VAL A 299 18.67 7.63 -3.26
N LEU A 300 18.38 8.70 -2.52
CA LEU A 300 17.83 8.58 -1.17
C LEU A 300 16.45 7.87 -1.14
N ILE A 301 15.56 8.20 -2.08
CA ILE A 301 14.25 7.53 -2.20
C ILE A 301 14.42 6.07 -2.60
N THR A 302 15.38 5.75 -3.47
CA THR A 302 15.67 4.36 -3.85
C THR A 302 16.20 3.57 -2.64
N VAL A 303 17.10 4.15 -1.85
CA VAL A 303 17.64 3.54 -0.63
C VAL A 303 16.54 3.33 0.42
N PHE A 304 15.68 4.33 0.63
CA PHE A 304 14.50 4.22 1.48
C PHE A 304 13.64 3.01 1.08
N ASN A 305 13.22 2.97 -0.19
CA ASN A 305 12.32 1.93 -0.70
C ASN A 305 12.97 0.53 -0.68
N ALA A 306 14.28 0.44 -0.94
CA ALA A 306 15.01 -0.82 -0.83
C ALA A 306 15.02 -1.33 0.62
N CYS A 307 15.32 -0.45 1.58
CA CYS A 307 15.34 -0.78 3.01
C CYS A 307 13.94 -1.11 3.55
N ASP A 308 12.91 -0.37 3.13
CA ASP A 308 11.51 -0.68 3.47
C ASP A 308 11.12 -2.07 2.94
N MET A 309 11.43 -2.38 1.67
CA MET A 309 11.15 -3.69 1.10
C MET A 309 11.88 -4.83 1.82
N ILE A 310 13.20 -4.69 2.06
CA ILE A 310 14.01 -5.72 2.75
C ILE A 310 13.48 -5.96 4.17
N SER A 311 13.16 -4.88 4.90
CA SER A 311 12.75 -4.99 6.30
C SER A 311 11.40 -5.67 6.52
N ARG A 312 10.51 -5.64 5.54
CA ARG A 312 9.23 -6.36 5.58
C ARG A 312 9.40 -7.88 5.56
N CYS A 313 10.53 -8.37 5.09
CA CYS A 313 10.88 -9.79 5.12
C CYS A 313 11.51 -10.23 6.46
N ILE A 314 12.02 -9.29 7.28
CA ILE A 314 12.68 -9.62 8.56
C ILE A 314 11.75 -10.42 9.50
N PRO A 315 10.47 -10.05 9.69
CA PRO A 315 9.56 -10.78 10.56
C PRO A 315 9.17 -12.19 10.09
N LEU A 316 9.63 -12.66 8.91
CA LEU A 316 9.54 -14.08 8.54
C LEU A 316 10.43 -14.95 9.44
N VAL A 317 11.47 -14.35 10.01
CA VAL A 317 12.35 -14.98 10.99
C VAL A 317 11.79 -14.72 12.38
N GLU A 318 11.09 -15.71 12.94
CA GLU A 318 10.25 -15.54 14.12
C GLU A 318 10.99 -15.01 15.37
N PHE A 319 12.30 -15.27 15.51
CA PHE A 319 13.10 -14.75 16.61
C PHE A 319 13.43 -13.26 16.49
N LEU A 320 13.40 -12.71 15.26
CA LEU A 320 13.61 -11.28 14.99
C LEU A 320 12.31 -10.49 15.06
N LYS A 321 11.15 -11.15 15.19
CA LYS A 321 9.84 -10.51 15.17
C LYS A 321 9.51 -9.89 16.54
N LEU A 322 9.23 -8.59 16.56
CA LEU A 322 8.78 -7.89 17.75
C LEU A 322 7.27 -8.11 17.97
N LYS A 323 6.92 -8.91 18.98
CA LYS A 323 5.52 -9.28 19.29
C LYS A 323 4.91 -8.48 20.45
N SER A 324 5.75 -7.85 21.26
CA SER A 324 5.29 -7.13 22.46
C SER A 324 4.58 -5.84 22.05
N ARG A 325 3.30 -5.69 22.41
CA ARG A 325 2.52 -4.46 22.19
C ARG A 325 3.22 -3.22 22.76
N LYS A 326 3.70 -3.31 24.00
CA LYS A 326 4.50 -2.23 24.63
C LYS A 326 5.82 -1.99 23.90
N GLY A 327 6.47 -3.06 23.45
CA GLY A 327 7.71 -2.95 22.68
C GLY A 327 7.51 -2.25 21.34
N LEU A 328 6.41 -2.55 20.64
CA LEU A 328 6.03 -1.89 19.38
C LEU A 328 5.79 -0.39 19.62
N MET A 329 4.96 -0.03 20.59
CA MET A 329 4.71 1.36 20.96
C MET A 329 6.00 2.13 21.29
N ILE A 330 6.88 1.56 22.12
CA ILE A 330 8.17 2.19 22.45
C ILE A 330 9.04 2.35 21.20
N ALA A 331 9.12 1.33 20.34
CA ALA A 331 9.88 1.39 19.11
C ALA A 331 9.33 2.47 18.16
N VAL A 332 8.01 2.54 17.98
CA VAL A 332 7.35 3.55 17.14
C VAL A 332 7.60 4.96 17.67
N LEU A 333 7.41 5.19 18.96
CA LEU A 333 7.66 6.51 19.59
C LEU A 333 9.14 6.91 19.48
N SER A 334 10.07 5.96 19.64
CA SER A 334 11.51 6.24 19.52
C SER A 334 11.90 6.73 18.12
N ARG A 335 11.14 6.37 17.07
CA ARG A 335 11.41 6.84 15.70
C ARG A 335 11.26 8.36 15.58
N PHE A 336 10.49 9.04 16.44
CA PHE A 336 10.38 10.50 16.38
C PHE A 336 11.70 11.21 16.71
N LEU A 337 12.69 10.53 17.31
CA LEU A 337 14.06 11.03 17.43
C LEU A 337 14.75 11.21 16.06
N LEU A 338 14.20 10.63 14.99
CA LEU A 338 14.69 10.84 13.63
C LEU A 338 14.41 12.26 13.15
N ILE A 339 13.34 12.93 13.57
CA ILE A 339 13.04 14.31 13.15
C ILE A 339 14.20 15.27 13.47
N PRO A 340 14.67 15.39 14.73
CA PRO A 340 15.83 16.22 15.02
C PRO A 340 17.10 15.69 14.36
N ALA A 341 17.28 14.37 14.24
CA ALA A 341 18.44 13.79 13.54
C ALA A 341 18.52 14.25 12.08
N PHE A 342 17.41 14.16 11.32
CA PHE A 342 17.32 14.63 9.94
C PHE A 342 17.58 16.15 9.85
N TYR A 343 17.00 16.95 10.75
CA TYR A 343 17.24 18.39 10.80
C TYR A 343 18.73 18.74 11.00
N PHE A 344 19.39 18.11 11.98
CA PHE A 344 20.82 18.35 12.24
C PHE A 344 21.69 17.85 11.09
N THR A 345 21.40 16.67 10.54
CA THR A 345 22.16 16.11 9.42
C THR A 345 22.07 16.97 8.17
N ALA A 346 20.89 17.50 7.83
CA ALA A 346 20.74 18.40 6.69
C ALA A 346 21.56 19.69 6.82
N LYS A 347 21.75 20.19 8.05
CA LYS A 347 22.43 21.47 8.27
C LYS A 347 23.94 21.34 8.51
N TYR A 348 24.39 20.24 9.11
CA TYR A 348 25.74 20.14 9.66
C TYR A 348 26.54 18.91 9.17
N SER A 349 25.93 17.99 8.43
CA SER A 349 26.56 16.71 8.08
C SER A 349 26.69 16.50 6.57
N ASP A 350 27.48 15.48 6.20
CA ASP A 350 27.65 15.05 4.83
C ASP A 350 26.52 14.13 4.32
N GLN A 351 26.65 13.76 3.04
CA GLN A 351 25.69 12.91 2.33
C GLN A 351 25.58 11.49 2.89
N GLY A 352 26.66 10.95 3.45
CA GLY A 352 26.71 9.58 3.98
C GLY A 352 25.81 9.44 5.19
N TRP A 353 25.79 10.43 6.08
CA TRP A 353 24.89 10.44 7.24
C TRP A 353 23.42 10.50 6.83
N MET A 354 23.09 11.26 5.78
CA MET A 354 21.71 11.28 5.27
C MET A 354 21.30 9.93 4.67
N ILE A 355 22.20 9.26 3.94
CA ILE A 355 21.97 7.91 3.41
C ILE A 355 21.77 6.91 4.58
N LEU A 356 22.53 7.04 5.67
CA LEU A 356 22.36 6.19 6.84
C LEU A 356 20.99 6.41 7.51
N LEU A 357 20.60 7.67 7.76
CA LEU A 357 19.31 8.00 8.38
C LEU A 357 18.14 7.53 7.50
N ILE A 358 18.23 7.70 6.18
CA ILE A 358 17.15 7.27 5.29
C ILE A 358 17.05 5.74 5.20
N SER A 359 18.18 5.04 5.24
CA SER A 359 18.21 3.58 5.32
C SER A 359 17.52 3.10 6.59
N PHE A 360 17.85 3.71 7.73
CA PHE A 360 17.23 3.38 9.02
C PHE A 360 15.74 3.71 9.07
N LEU A 361 15.32 4.83 8.47
CA LEU A 361 13.91 5.19 8.33
C LEU A 361 13.15 4.14 7.51
N GLY A 362 13.70 3.71 6.38
CA GLY A 362 13.12 2.63 5.55
C GLY A 362 13.04 1.31 6.30
N LEU A 363 14.14 0.89 6.94
CA LEU A 363 14.20 -0.36 7.71
C LEU A 363 13.16 -0.38 8.85
N THR A 364 13.03 0.70 9.61
CA THR A 364 12.08 0.77 10.72
C THR A 364 10.64 0.89 10.25
N THR A 365 10.38 1.53 9.11
CA THR A 365 9.03 1.62 8.52
C THR A 365 8.49 0.24 8.19
N GLY A 366 9.22 -0.52 7.37
CA GLY A 366 8.75 -1.82 6.89
C GLY A 366 8.69 -2.87 7.99
N TYR A 367 9.73 -2.92 8.83
CA TYR A 367 9.79 -3.87 9.95
C TYR A 367 8.63 -3.70 10.94
N LEU A 368 8.41 -2.47 11.45
CA LEU A 368 7.38 -2.22 12.45
C LEU A 368 5.97 -2.37 11.85
N THR A 369 5.76 -1.94 10.60
CA THR A 369 4.48 -2.13 9.90
C THR A 369 4.10 -3.61 9.87
N VAL A 370 5.03 -4.48 9.46
CA VAL A 370 4.77 -5.92 9.39
C VAL A 370 4.58 -6.53 10.78
N CYS A 371 5.34 -6.10 11.78
CA CYS A 371 5.14 -6.59 13.15
C CYS A 371 3.75 -6.25 13.67
N VAL A 372 3.27 -5.01 13.48
CA VAL A 372 1.93 -4.60 13.93
C VAL A 372 0.83 -5.38 13.21
N VAL A 373 0.81 -5.36 11.87
CA VAL A 373 -0.29 -5.94 11.09
C VAL A 373 -0.37 -7.47 11.16
N THR A 374 0.72 -8.16 11.51
CA THR A 374 0.71 -9.63 11.65
C THR A 374 0.45 -10.09 13.09
N GLU A 375 0.56 -9.21 14.08
CA GLU A 375 0.20 -9.51 15.48
C GLU A 375 -1.24 -9.07 15.81
N ALA A 376 -1.72 -7.98 15.21
CA ALA A 376 -3.06 -7.43 15.43
C ALA A 376 -4.23 -8.44 15.25
N PRO A 377 -4.30 -9.27 14.19
CA PRO A 377 -5.45 -10.17 13.99
C PRO A 377 -5.51 -11.36 14.94
N LYS A 378 -4.50 -11.60 15.79
CA LYS A 378 -4.46 -12.79 16.65
C LYS A 378 -5.51 -12.71 17.76
N GLY A 379 -6.25 -13.80 17.94
CA GLY A 379 -7.28 -13.92 19.00
C GLY A 379 -8.69 -13.56 18.55
N TYR A 380 -8.88 -13.09 17.31
CA TYR A 380 -10.19 -12.73 16.75
C TYR A 380 -10.72 -13.79 15.78
N LYS A 381 -12.04 -13.84 15.58
CA LYS A 381 -12.69 -14.67 14.54
C LYS A 381 -12.55 -14.01 13.17
N GLY A 382 -12.74 -14.76 12.09
CA GLY A 382 -12.61 -14.30 10.70
C GLY A 382 -13.36 -12.98 10.35
N PRO A 383 -14.63 -12.80 10.74
CA PRO A 383 -15.34 -11.53 10.53
C PRO A 383 -14.69 -10.33 11.23
N GLU A 384 -14.18 -10.53 12.45
CA GLU A 384 -13.51 -9.50 13.25
C GLU A 384 -12.12 -9.20 12.70
N GLN A 385 -11.38 -10.23 12.29
CA GLN A 385 -10.09 -10.10 11.61
C GLN A 385 -10.23 -9.27 10.32
N ASN A 386 -11.26 -9.53 9.52
CA ASN A 386 -11.55 -8.72 8.33
C ASN A 386 -11.85 -7.26 8.66
N ALA A 387 -12.69 -7.02 9.67
CA ALA A 387 -13.02 -5.66 10.10
C ALA A 387 -11.82 -4.92 10.69
N LEU A 388 -10.98 -5.60 11.47
CA LEU A 388 -9.75 -5.05 12.02
C LEU A 388 -8.77 -4.68 10.89
N GLY A 389 -8.62 -5.54 9.88
CA GLY A 389 -7.79 -5.23 8.70
C GLY A 389 -8.23 -3.94 8.01
N ASN A 390 -9.54 -3.73 7.87
CA ASN A 390 -10.10 -2.49 7.32
C ASN A 390 -9.81 -1.27 8.21
N LEU A 391 -10.06 -1.38 9.52
CA LEU A 391 -9.77 -0.31 10.48
C LEU A 391 -8.29 0.09 10.46
N LEU A 392 -7.38 -0.88 10.41
CA LEU A 392 -5.95 -0.60 10.38
C LEU A 392 -5.49 0.02 9.06
N VAL A 393 -6.05 -0.40 7.90
CA VAL A 393 -5.79 0.28 6.62
C VAL A 393 -6.28 1.73 6.64
N LEU A 394 -7.45 1.99 7.23
CA LEU A 394 -7.92 3.37 7.43
C LEU A 394 -6.92 4.19 8.27
N CYS A 395 -6.38 3.61 9.35
CA CYS A 395 -5.37 4.27 10.20
C CYS A 395 -4.06 4.52 9.47
N VAL A 396 -3.64 3.60 8.58
CA VAL A 396 -2.48 3.79 7.68
C VAL A 396 -2.74 4.98 6.76
N LEU A 397 -3.86 5.01 6.04
CA LEU A 397 -4.18 6.09 5.10
C LEU A 397 -4.33 7.44 5.79
N CYS A 398 -4.93 7.50 6.99
CA CYS A 398 -4.96 8.70 7.82
C CYS A 398 -3.54 9.15 8.21
N GLY A 399 -2.67 8.22 8.60
CA GLY A 399 -1.28 8.52 8.93
C GLY A 399 -0.50 9.04 7.73
N VAL A 400 -0.70 8.45 6.55
CA VAL A 400 -0.12 8.91 5.29
C VAL A 400 -0.60 10.32 4.96
N PHE A 401 -1.92 10.59 5.03
CA PHE A 401 -2.48 11.92 4.76
C PHE A 401 -1.91 13.00 5.69
N VAL A 402 -1.87 12.71 7.00
CA VAL A 402 -1.31 13.63 8.00
C VAL A 402 0.19 13.82 7.79
N GLY A 403 0.95 12.75 7.50
CA GLY A 403 2.37 12.83 7.21
C GLY A 403 2.68 13.72 6.01
N VAL A 404 1.96 13.53 4.90
CA VAL A 404 2.06 14.39 3.70
C VAL A 404 1.73 15.85 4.01
N ALA A 405 0.75 16.11 4.88
CA ALA A 405 0.45 17.48 5.30
C ALA A 405 1.58 18.10 6.17
N LEU A 406 2.17 17.31 7.06
CA LEU A 406 3.27 17.75 7.93
C LEU A 406 4.59 17.94 7.19
N ASP A 407 4.80 17.26 6.07
CA ASP A 407 5.96 17.45 5.18
C ASP A 407 6.12 18.93 4.75
N TRP A 408 5.00 19.66 4.61
CA TRP A 408 5.02 21.11 4.32
C TRP A 408 5.66 21.96 5.41
N LEU A 409 5.74 21.46 6.65
CA LEU A 409 6.35 22.22 7.76
C LEU A 409 7.85 22.42 7.55
N TRP A 410 8.53 21.52 6.81
CA TRP A 410 9.94 21.69 6.45
C TRP A 410 10.22 22.87 5.50
N LEU A 411 9.16 23.45 4.92
CA LEU A 411 9.26 24.61 4.05
C LEU A 411 9.11 25.93 4.80
N VAL A 412 8.61 25.90 6.03
CA VAL A 412 8.35 27.10 6.82
C VAL A 412 9.67 27.80 7.13
N GLY A 413 9.81 29.05 6.69
CA GLY A 413 11.00 29.87 6.90
C GLY A 413 12.00 29.92 5.73
N LYS A 414 11.75 29.21 4.63
CA LYS A 414 12.57 29.29 3.41
C LYS A 414 12.16 30.48 2.53
N LYS A 415 13.15 31.27 2.10
CA LYS A 415 12.94 32.51 1.31
C LYS A 415 13.01 32.29 -0.22
N LYS A 416 13.42 31.12 -0.71
CA LYS A 416 13.48 30.78 -2.14
C LYS A 416 13.23 29.29 -2.36
N PHE A 417 12.50 28.99 -3.43
CA PHE A 417 12.33 27.68 -4.03
C PHE A 417 13.26 27.54 -5.23
#